data_AF-A0A933VA65-F1
#
_entry.id   AF-A0A933VA65-F1
#
_cell.length_a   1.000
_cell.length_b   1.000
_cell.length_c   1.000
_cell.angle_alpha   90.00
_cell.angle_beta   90.00
_cell.angle_gamma   90.00
#
_symmetry.space_group_name_H-M   'P 1'
#
loop_
_entity.id
_entity.type
_entity.pdbx_description
1 polymer ?
#
loop_
_entity_poly.entity_id
_entity_poly.type
_entity_poly.pdbx_seq_one_letter_code
_entity_poly.pdbx_strand_id
1 'polypeptide(L)'
;MADSSSRGGLFASLRGLAATGLALLQNRLELLAVEIQEEKARIVGLIAYSIATVLLLGAGAIFLAVFVTVLLWDSNRLLALGVFSTLFLGGGLICLLAVQRLARTPSTLFAASLAELAKDRAAAEAGDGSPRQ
;
A
#
# COMPACT_ATOMS: atom_id res chain seq x y z
N MET A 1 -49.18 -8.48 37.04
CA MET A 1 -48.85 -7.18 36.41
C MET A 1 -47.33 -6.93 36.41
N ALA A 2 -46.49 -7.95 36.12
CA ALA A 2 -45.03 -7.90 36.34
C ALA A 2 -44.16 -8.21 35.10
N ASP A 3 -44.74 -8.53 33.94
CA ASP A 3 -43.97 -8.93 32.74
C ASP A 3 -43.62 -7.78 31.77
N SER A 4 -44.25 -6.61 31.90
CA SER A 4 -44.01 -5.48 30.99
C SER A 4 -42.77 -4.64 31.35
N SER A 5 -42.32 -4.67 32.61
CA SER A 5 -41.16 -3.91 33.10
C SER A 5 -39.81 -4.57 32.76
N SER A 6 -39.74 -5.90 32.68
CA SER A 6 -38.50 -6.64 32.33
C SER A 6 -38.09 -6.46 30.85
N ARG A 7 -39.06 -6.50 29.92
CA ARG A 7 -38.81 -6.24 28.49
C ARG A 7 -38.34 -4.81 28.24
N GLY A 8 -38.89 -3.83 28.97
CA GLY A 8 -38.45 -2.44 28.88
C GLY A 8 -37.00 -2.23 29.34
N GLY A 9 -36.59 -2.92 30.41
CA GLY A 9 -35.22 -2.85 30.94
C GLY A 9 -34.16 -3.47 30.02
N LEU A 10 -34.42 -4.64 29.43
CA LEU A 10 -33.49 -5.27 28.46
C LEU A 10 -33.32 -4.42 27.21
N PHE A 11 -34.41 -3.85 26.69
CA PHE A 11 -34.36 -3.00 25.50
C PHE A 11 -33.59 -1.69 25.77
N ALA A 12 -33.73 -1.14 26.98
CA ALA A 12 -32.95 0.02 27.42
C ALA A 12 -31.44 -0.31 27.53
N SER A 13 -31.07 -1.46 28.08
CA SER A 13 -29.66 -1.92 28.13
C SER A 13 -29.07 -2.15 26.74
N LEU A 14 -29.81 -2.79 25.83
CA LEU A 14 -29.37 -2.98 24.43
C LEU A 14 -29.16 -1.65 23.72
N ARG A 15 -30.07 -0.69 23.93
CA ARG A 15 -29.93 0.67 23.37
C ARG A 15 -28.74 1.41 23.97
N GLY A 16 -28.46 1.23 25.27
CA GLY A 16 -27.28 1.76 25.94
C GLY A 16 -25.99 1.19 25.35
N LEU A 17 -25.91 -0.15 25.21
CA LEU A 17 -24.75 -0.82 24.61
C LEU A 17 -24.54 -0.42 23.14
N ALA A 18 -25.62 -0.27 22.36
CA ALA A 18 -25.55 0.22 20.99
C ALA A 18 -25.03 1.67 20.93
N ALA A 19 -25.48 2.54 21.83
CA ALA A 19 -25.00 3.92 21.91
C ALA A 19 -23.52 3.98 22.31
N THR A 20 -23.09 3.17 23.28
CA THR A 20 -21.68 3.07 23.68
C THR A 20 -20.81 2.49 22.58
N GLY A 21 -21.28 1.44 21.89
CA GLY A 21 -20.57 0.85 20.75
C GLY A 21 -20.42 1.83 19.59
N LEU A 22 -21.46 2.60 19.30
CA LEU A 22 -21.43 3.63 18.25
C LEU A 22 -20.45 4.77 18.60
N ALA A 23 -20.43 5.21 19.87
CA ALA A 23 -19.46 6.20 20.34
C ALA A 23 -18.02 5.70 20.28
N LEU A 24 -17.79 4.42 20.60
CA LEU A 24 -16.47 3.79 20.50
C LEU A 24 -16.01 3.68 19.04
N LEU A 25 -16.92 3.29 18.14
CA LEU A 25 -16.68 3.24 16.70
C LEU A 25 -16.34 4.62 16.13
N GLN A 26 -17.09 5.65 16.52
CA GLN A 26 -16.86 7.02 16.08
C GLN A 26 -15.46 7.51 16.47
N ASN A 27 -15.05 7.29 17.72
CA ASN A 27 -13.70 7.62 18.19
C ASN A 27 -12.61 6.86 17.42
N ARG A 28 -12.82 5.57 17.16
CA ARG A 28 -11.87 4.74 16.39
C ARG A 28 -11.76 5.21 14.94
N LEU A 29 -12.87 5.57 14.31
CA LEU A 29 -12.89 6.09 12.94
C LEU A 29 -12.20 7.45 12.84
N GLU A 30 -12.37 8.32 13.85
CA GLU A 30 -11.67 9.60 13.93
C GLU A 30 -10.16 9.40 14.05
N LEU A 31 -9.72 8.46 14.91
CA LEU A 31 -8.31 8.11 15.06
C LEU A 31 -7.72 7.47 13.79
N LEU A 32 -8.44 6.51 13.19
CA LEU A 32 -8.05 5.88 11.92
C LEU A 32 -7.97 6.90 10.77
N ALA A 33 -8.88 7.87 10.73
CA ALA A 33 -8.87 8.92 9.72
C ALA A 33 -7.61 9.80 9.83
N VAL A 34 -7.19 10.13 11.06
CA VAL A 34 -5.95 10.87 11.32
C VAL A 34 -4.72 10.03 10.98
N GLU A 35 -4.65 8.77 11.41
CA GLU A 35 -3.54 7.86 11.10
C GLU A 35 -3.36 7.66 9.58
N ILE A 36 -4.46 7.50 8.84
CA ILE A 36 -4.41 7.39 7.36
C ILE A 36 -3.86 8.66 6.72
N GLN A 37 -4.20 9.85 7.25
CA GLN A 37 -3.68 11.12 6.73
C GLN A 37 -2.16 11.25 6.96
N GLU A 38 -1.70 10.87 8.16
CA GLU A 38 -0.26 10.88 8.49
C GLU A 38 0.52 9.88 7.64
N GLU A 39 0.01 8.65 7.51
CA GLU A 39 0.68 7.61 6.73
C GLU A 39 0.67 7.94 5.23
N LYS A 40 -0.40 8.58 4.71
CA LYS A 40 -0.40 9.11 3.34
C LYS A 40 0.68 10.16 3.14
N ALA A 41 0.83 11.12 4.06
CA ALA A 41 1.86 12.15 3.94
C ALA A 41 3.27 11.54 3.95
N ARG A 42 3.51 10.55 4.81
CA ARG A 42 4.76 9.79 4.85
C ARG A 42 5.02 9.06 3.54
N ILE A 43 4.05 8.30 3.03
CA ILE A 43 4.18 7.54 1.78
C ILE A 43 4.41 8.48 0.59
N VAL A 44 3.67 9.58 0.50
CA VAL A 44 3.87 10.60 -0.55
C VAL A 44 5.26 11.20 -0.47
N GLY A 45 5.76 11.51 0.73
CA GLY A 45 7.13 11.96 0.94
C GLY A 45 8.17 10.94 0.49
N LEU A 46 8.01 9.67 0.89
CA LEU A 46 8.91 8.58 0.47
C LEU A 46 8.89 8.37 -1.06
N ILE A 47 7.74 8.47 -1.70
CA ILE A 47 7.63 8.40 -3.15
C ILE A 47 8.32 9.60 -3.81
N ALA A 48 8.11 10.82 -3.30
CA ALA A 48 8.76 12.01 -3.82
C ALA A 48 10.29 11.93 -3.70
N TYR A 49 10.81 11.55 -2.52
CA TYR A 49 12.24 11.37 -2.31
C TYR A 49 12.83 10.21 -3.12
N SER A 50 12.10 9.12 -3.31
CA SER A 50 12.57 8.00 -4.15
C SER A 50 12.65 8.41 -5.62
N ILE A 51 11.66 9.13 -6.14
CA ILE A 51 11.71 9.72 -7.50
C ILE A 51 12.91 10.67 -7.62
N ALA A 52 13.08 11.61 -6.68
CA ALA A 52 14.19 12.54 -6.69
C ALA A 52 15.55 11.82 -6.67
N THR A 53 15.69 10.78 -5.84
CA THR A 53 16.91 9.96 -5.73
C THR A 53 17.22 9.26 -7.05
N VAL A 54 16.23 8.61 -7.66
CA VAL A 54 16.40 7.92 -8.96
C VAL A 54 16.81 8.90 -10.05
N LEU A 55 16.20 10.09 -10.09
CA LEU A 55 16.54 11.12 -11.06
C LEU A 55 17.96 11.67 -10.85
N LEU A 56 18.33 12.03 -9.63
CA LEU A 56 19.64 12.61 -9.32
C LEU A 56 20.76 11.59 -9.56
N LEU A 57 20.60 10.35 -9.08
CA LEU A 57 21.59 9.30 -9.30
C LEU A 57 21.67 8.89 -10.76
N GLY A 58 20.53 8.80 -11.46
CA GLY A 58 20.50 8.50 -12.90
C GLY A 58 21.22 9.57 -13.71
N ALA A 59 20.92 10.85 -13.47
CA ALA A 59 21.59 11.97 -14.12
C ALA A 59 23.10 12.00 -13.78
N GLY A 60 23.45 11.81 -12.51
CA GLY A 60 24.84 11.74 -12.06
C GLY A 60 25.62 10.61 -12.71
N ALA A 61 25.02 9.43 -12.86
CA ALA A 61 25.62 8.31 -13.57
C ALA A 61 25.86 8.64 -15.05
N ILE A 62 24.89 9.27 -15.73
CA ILE A 62 25.05 9.69 -17.14
C ILE A 62 26.20 10.68 -17.26
N PHE A 63 26.25 11.71 -16.39
CA PHE A 63 27.35 12.67 -16.38
C PHE A 63 28.70 12.01 -16.10
N LEU A 64 28.76 11.04 -15.16
CA LEU A 64 29.97 10.28 -14.88
C LEU A 64 30.41 9.48 -16.11
N ALA A 65 29.48 8.84 -16.81
CA ALA A 65 29.76 8.10 -18.04
C ALA A 65 30.34 9.02 -19.12
N VAL A 66 29.74 10.19 -19.32
CA VAL A 66 30.25 11.21 -20.25
C VAL A 66 31.63 11.68 -19.81
N PHE A 67 31.82 12.01 -18.54
CA PHE A 67 33.09 12.47 -17.99
C PHE A 67 34.22 11.47 -18.24
N VAL A 68 33.99 10.19 -17.92
CA VAL A 68 34.99 9.13 -18.15
C VAL A 68 35.22 8.90 -19.65
N THR A 69 34.16 9.00 -20.48
CA THR A 69 34.29 8.89 -21.94
C THR A 69 35.16 10.02 -22.50
N VAL A 70 34.96 11.26 -22.05
CA VAL A 70 35.80 12.40 -22.43
C VAL A 70 37.22 12.24 -21.92
N LEU A 71 37.40 11.78 -20.67
CA LEU A 71 38.72 11.54 -20.07
C LEU A 71 39.54 10.50 -20.84
N LEU A 72 38.88 9.46 -21.36
CA LEU A 72 39.51 8.37 -22.13
C LEU A 72 39.50 8.60 -23.65
N TRP A 73 39.03 9.76 -24.11
CA TRP A 73 38.76 10.03 -25.52
C TRP A 73 40.01 9.98 -26.39
N ASP A 74 41.19 10.37 -25.90
CA ASP A 74 42.36 10.39 -26.79
C ASP A 74 43.01 9.03 -27.02
N SER A 75 42.80 8.04 -26.15
CA SER A 75 43.45 6.72 -26.29
C SER A 75 42.49 5.58 -26.64
N ASN A 76 41.24 5.61 -26.18
CA ASN A 76 40.37 4.41 -26.21
C ASN A 76 38.87 4.72 -26.40
N ARG A 77 38.53 5.59 -27.36
CA ARG A 77 37.15 6.05 -27.66
C ARG A 77 36.12 4.91 -27.72
N LEU A 78 36.42 3.87 -28.49
CA LEU A 78 35.52 2.74 -28.72
C LEU A 78 35.31 1.88 -27.47
N LEU A 79 36.36 1.66 -26.67
CA LEU A 79 36.26 0.89 -25.43
C LEU A 79 35.46 1.65 -24.36
N ALA A 80 35.70 2.95 -24.20
CA ALA A 80 34.93 3.77 -23.25
C ALA A 80 33.44 3.77 -23.62
N LEU A 81 33.13 4.00 -24.89
CA LEU A 81 31.74 4.00 -25.38
C LEU A 81 31.08 2.63 -25.24
N GLY A 82 31.80 1.54 -25.56
CA GLY A 82 31.32 0.17 -25.44
C GLY A 82 31.01 -0.23 -24.00
N VAL A 83 31.91 0.08 -23.06
CA VAL A 83 31.71 -0.23 -21.63
C VAL A 83 30.51 0.53 -21.08
N PHE A 84 30.42 1.85 -21.28
CA PHE A 84 29.29 2.63 -20.76
C PHE A 84 27.96 2.27 -21.43
N SER A 85 27.95 2.04 -22.74
CA SER A 85 26.74 1.59 -23.45
C SER A 85 26.26 0.25 -22.90
N THR A 86 27.16 -0.72 -22.71
CA THR A 86 26.80 -2.04 -22.18
C THR A 86 26.35 -1.96 -20.72
N LEU A 87 26.99 -1.12 -19.90
CA LEU A 87 26.65 -0.94 -18.50
C LEU A 87 25.29 -0.27 -18.32
N PHE A 88 25.00 0.79 -19.08
CA PHE A 88 23.70 1.47 -19.03
C PHE A 88 22.57 0.64 -19.61
N LEU A 89 22.78 0.01 -20.78
CA LEU A 89 21.76 -0.85 -21.39
C LEU A 89 21.52 -2.11 -20.56
N GLY A 90 22.59 -2.74 -20.05
CA GLY A 90 22.50 -3.91 -19.18
C GLY A 90 21.80 -3.59 -17.87
N GLY A 91 22.18 -2.50 -17.21
CA GLY A 91 21.51 -2.03 -15.99
C GLY A 91 20.03 -1.71 -16.22
N GLY A 92 19.71 -1.00 -17.30
CA GLY A 92 18.34 -0.70 -17.70
C GLY A 92 17.50 -1.97 -17.97
N LEU A 93 18.09 -2.96 -18.65
CA LEU A 93 17.44 -4.25 -18.92
C LEU A 93 17.17 -5.03 -17.63
N ILE A 94 18.14 -5.08 -16.71
CA ILE A 94 17.98 -5.74 -15.40
C ILE A 94 16.84 -5.08 -14.60
N CYS A 95 16.81 -3.74 -14.54
CA CYS A 95 15.73 -3.01 -13.90
C CYS A 95 14.37 -3.30 -14.55
N LEU A 96 14.30 -3.31 -15.88
CA LEU A 96 13.08 -3.62 -16.62
C LEU A 96 12.59 -5.05 -16.31
N LEU A 97 13.49 -6.03 -16.28
CA LEU A 97 13.15 -7.41 -15.93
C LEU A 97 12.70 -7.53 -14.46
N ALA A 98 13.34 -6.80 -13.54
CA ALA A 98 12.94 -6.76 -12.13
C ALA A 98 11.53 -6.17 -11.95
N VAL A 99 11.23 -5.06 -12.63
CA VAL A 99 9.89 -4.45 -12.64
C VAL A 99 8.85 -5.40 -13.23
N GLN A 100 9.16 -6.07 -14.35
CA GLN A 100 8.25 -7.06 -14.94
C GLN A 100 8.00 -8.25 -14.01
N ARG A 101 9.02 -8.74 -13.30
CA ARG A 101 8.86 -9.82 -12.31
C ARG A 101 7.98 -9.38 -11.14
N LEU A 102 8.21 -8.17 -10.63
CA LEU A 102 7.41 -7.63 -9.54
C LEU A 102 5.95 -7.42 -9.97
N ALA A 103 5.72 -6.87 -11.16
CA ALA A 103 4.37 -6.67 -11.71
C ALA A 103 3.62 -7.98 -11.99
N ARG A 104 4.34 -9.08 -12.28
CA ARG A 104 3.75 -10.41 -12.49
C ARG A 104 3.55 -11.21 -11.21
N THR A 105 4.03 -10.73 -10.06
CA THR A 105 3.84 -11.41 -8.78
C THR A 105 2.48 -11.00 -8.22
N PRO A 106 1.47 -11.90 -8.16
CA PRO A 106 0.15 -11.55 -7.64
C PRO A 106 0.25 -11.14 -6.17
N SER A 107 -0.39 -10.03 -5.80
CA SER A 107 -0.40 -9.54 -4.42
C SER A 107 -1.24 -10.46 -3.53
N THR A 108 -0.56 -11.37 -2.83
CA THR A 108 -1.18 -12.33 -1.90
C THR A 108 -1.98 -11.64 -0.79
N LEU A 109 -1.61 -10.41 -0.41
CA LEU A 109 -2.30 -9.60 0.60
C LEU A 109 -3.70 -9.15 0.17
N PHE A 110 -3.90 -8.80 -1.11
CA PHE A 110 -5.22 -8.42 -1.62
C PHE A 110 -6.12 -9.63 -1.79
N ALA A 111 -5.58 -10.76 -2.24
CA ALA A 111 -6.32 -12.01 -2.37
C ALA A 111 -6.77 -12.54 -1.00
N ALA A 112 -5.90 -12.49 0.01
CA ALA A 112 -6.25 -12.85 1.39
C ALA A 112 -7.32 -11.91 1.97
N SER A 113 -7.17 -10.60 1.79
CA SER A 113 -8.17 -9.62 2.26
C SER A 113 -9.52 -9.78 1.57
N LEU A 114 -9.55 -10.08 0.27
CA LEU A 114 -10.79 -10.36 -0.45
C LEU A 114 -11.46 -11.65 0.05
N ALA A 115 -10.66 -12.67 0.38
CA ALA A 115 -11.15 -13.93 0.92
C ALA A 115 -11.70 -13.78 2.34
N GLU A 116 -11.07 -12.93 3.17
CA GLU A 116 -11.58 -12.56 4.50
C GLU A 116 -12.92 -11.80 4.37
N LEU A 117 -13.01 -10.79 3.49
CA LEU A 117 -14.26 -10.06 3.23
C LEU A 117 -15.39 -10.96 2.70
N ALA A 118 -15.06 -11.96 1.89
CA ALA A 118 -16.03 -12.93 1.39
C ALA A 118 -16.58 -13.82 2.51
N LYS A 119 -15.73 -14.21 3.48
CA LYS A 119 -16.16 -14.95 4.67
C LYS A 119 -17.07 -14.13 5.57
N ASP A 120 -16.74 -12.85 5.78
CA ASP A 120 -17.55 -11.96 6.61
C ASP A 120 -18.95 -11.73 6.01
N ARG A 121 -19.05 -11.63 4.67
CA ARG A 121 -20.36 -11.57 3.98
C ARG A 121 -21.17 -12.84 4.15
N ALA A 122 -20.56 -14.01 3.99
CA ALA A 122 -21.24 -15.29 4.16
C ALA A 122 -21.76 -15.48 5.60
N ALA A 123 -21.00 -15.02 6.61
CA ALA A 123 -21.42 -15.05 8.00
C ALA A 123 -22.58 -14.07 8.30
N ALA A 124 -22.58 -12.89 7.67
CA ALA A 124 -23.66 -11.91 7.80
C ALA A 124 -24.97 -12.38 7.15
N GLU A 125 -24.91 -13.03 5.98
CA GLU A 125 -26.09 -13.62 5.31
C GLU A 125 -26.65 -14.83 6.07
N ALA A 126 -25.79 -15.64 6.69
CA ALA A 126 -26.22 -16.77 7.53
C ALA A 126 -26.88 -16.33 8.86
N GLY A 127 -26.54 -15.13 9.35
CA GLY A 127 -27.10 -14.56 10.58
C GLY A 127 -28.49 -13.93 10.42
N ASP A 128 -28.91 -13.56 9.21
CA ASP A 128 -30.23 -12.98 8.92
C ASP A 128 -31.36 -14.03 8.83
N GLY A 129 -31.01 -15.32 8.88
CA GLY A 129 -31.94 -16.46 8.85
C GLY A 129 -32.53 -16.85 10.20
N SER A 130 -32.54 -15.99 11.23
CA SER A 130 -33.14 -16.32 12.52
C SER A 130 -34.66 -16.53 12.36
N PRO A 131 -35.18 -17.76 12.55
CA PRO A 131 -36.61 -18.02 12.46
C PRO A 131 -37.29 -17.32 13.64
N ARG A 132 -38.12 -16.32 13.35
CA ARG A 132 -39.11 -15.82 14.31
C ARG A 132 -40.11 -16.96 14.55
N GLN A 133 -39.92 -17.70 15.65
CA GLN A 133 -41.02 -18.41 16.32
C GLN A 133 -41.91 -17.40 17.02
#